data_AF-A0A4Z0Q724-F1
#
_entry.id   AF-A0A4Z0Q724-F1
#
_cell.length_a   1.000
_cell.length_b   1.000
_cell.length_c   1.000
_cell.angle_alpha   90.00
_cell.angle_beta   90.00
_cell.angle_gamma   90.00
#
_symmetry.space_group_name_H-M   'P 1'
#
loop_
_entity.id
_entity.type
_entity.pdbx_description
1 polymer ?
#
loop_
_entity_poly.entity_id
_entity_poly.type
_entity_poly.pdbx_seq_one_letter_code
_entity_poly.pdbx_strand_id
1 'polypeptide(L)'
;MLSGIDSTQLTAFARQFNNVALLTYLIPLSIGLRRWPTLQPVYRPLVWLVLISGCVFNGVLAELGRHVWHNNIIFLQLGTVTETLFLGWAYFHAFHSVRGRRVLLAALGLFLLTYLLEAFAIHSFSQGQDTYTHVAQSILLVAVAVAYFEQTLRELRNIALSQDPMFMVSVGTILYYAGTLMVFVLEGPLQSQPDLIWTMYIIQFILLIVLNCFYSLALWYGHRQPAPEQLPEIWPPRHL
;
A
#
# COMPACT_ATOMS: atom_id res chain seq x y z
N MET A 1 -6.22 -12.20 -34.50
CA MET A 1 -4.79 -12.24 -34.92
C MET A 1 -3.88 -11.88 -33.73
N LEU A 2 -3.91 -12.70 -32.68
CA LEU A 2 -2.86 -12.78 -31.65
C LEU A 2 -2.54 -14.27 -31.49
N SER A 3 -2.07 -14.87 -32.58
CA SER A 3 -1.45 -16.20 -32.53
C SER A 3 0.04 -15.99 -32.33
N GLY A 4 0.58 -16.32 -31.15
CA GLY A 4 2.04 -16.40 -31.06
C GLY A 4 2.67 -16.35 -29.67
N ILE A 5 1.93 -16.01 -28.61
CA ILE A 5 2.45 -16.23 -27.25
C ILE A 5 1.91 -17.56 -26.78
N ASP A 6 2.79 -18.55 -26.70
CA ASP A 6 2.48 -19.83 -26.07
C ASP A 6 2.18 -19.58 -24.58
N SER A 7 1.12 -20.19 -24.03
CA SER A 7 0.67 -19.96 -22.65
C SER A 7 1.78 -20.26 -21.62
N THR A 8 2.68 -21.17 -21.99
CA THR A 8 3.90 -21.51 -21.25
C THR A 8 4.87 -20.32 -21.14
N GLN A 9 5.05 -19.58 -22.24
CA GLN A 9 5.91 -18.39 -22.30
C GLN A 9 5.31 -17.24 -21.49
N LEU A 10 3.99 -17.02 -21.59
CA LEU A 10 3.28 -16.01 -20.80
C LEU A 10 3.44 -16.28 -19.30
N THR A 11 3.25 -17.52 -18.88
CA THR A 11 3.43 -17.94 -17.48
C THR A 11 4.86 -17.73 -17.00
N ALA A 12 5.86 -18.13 -17.80
CA ALA A 12 7.26 -17.96 -17.46
C ALA A 12 7.64 -16.48 -17.33
N PHE A 13 7.18 -15.65 -18.27
CA PHE A 13 7.37 -14.20 -18.22
C PHE A 13 6.73 -13.60 -16.97
N ALA A 14 5.46 -13.93 -16.68
CA ALA A 14 4.75 -13.40 -15.51
C ALA A 14 5.47 -13.76 -14.20
N ARG A 15 6.03 -14.97 -14.07
CA ARG A 15 6.84 -15.37 -12.91
C ARG A 15 8.11 -14.55 -12.76
N GLN A 16 8.86 -14.36 -13.85
CA GLN A 16 10.08 -13.53 -13.82
C GLN A 16 9.73 -12.07 -13.48
N PHE A 17 8.66 -11.56 -14.05
CA PHE A 17 8.20 -10.20 -13.83
C PHE A 17 7.70 -9.98 -12.40
N ASN A 18 7.03 -10.96 -11.79
CA ASN A 18 6.69 -10.94 -10.36
C ASN A 18 7.94 -10.76 -9.48
N ASN A 19 9.01 -11.51 -9.76
CA ASN A 19 10.25 -11.39 -8.99
C ASN A 19 10.87 -10.00 -9.12
N VAL A 20 10.86 -9.43 -10.32
CA VAL A 20 11.30 -8.04 -10.55
C VAL A 20 10.43 -7.07 -9.74
N ALA A 21 9.11 -7.23 -9.77
CA ALA A 21 8.19 -6.39 -9.01
C ALA A 21 8.44 -6.48 -7.50
N LEU A 22 8.65 -7.68 -6.95
CA LEU A 22 8.99 -7.87 -5.54
C LEU A 22 10.34 -7.24 -5.16
N LEU A 23 11.35 -7.33 -6.03
CA LEU A 23 12.65 -6.68 -5.81
C LEU A 23 12.54 -5.15 -5.76
N THR A 24 11.50 -4.54 -6.35
CA THR A 24 11.32 -3.09 -6.28
C THR A 24 11.06 -2.57 -4.86
N TYR A 25 10.62 -3.41 -3.91
CA TYR A 25 10.53 -3.03 -2.49
C TYR A 25 11.89 -2.64 -1.88
N LEU A 26 13.00 -3.14 -2.44
CA LEU A 26 14.34 -2.81 -1.94
C LEU A 26 14.70 -1.33 -2.15
N ILE A 27 14.11 -0.66 -3.13
CA ILE A 27 14.38 0.75 -3.42
C ILE A 27 13.82 1.66 -2.30
N PRO A 28 12.51 1.66 -1.99
CA PRO A 28 11.98 2.45 -0.89
C PRO A 28 12.57 2.01 0.46
N LEU A 29 12.86 0.71 0.65
CA LEU A 29 13.52 0.24 1.86
C LEU A 29 14.91 0.86 2.04
N SER A 30 15.74 0.84 0.99
CA SER A 30 17.08 1.42 1.04
C SER A 30 17.05 2.92 1.34
N ILE A 31 16.10 3.65 0.73
CA ILE A 31 15.89 5.08 1.01
C ILE A 31 15.46 5.28 2.46
N GLY A 32 14.49 4.49 2.94
CA GLY A 32 13.96 4.55 4.31
C GLY A 32 15.02 4.26 5.37
N LEU A 33 15.83 3.22 5.19
CA LEU A 33 16.92 2.85 6.10
C LEU A 33 18.03 3.90 6.10
N ARG A 34 18.46 4.37 4.92
CA ARG A 34 19.48 5.42 4.80
C ARG A 34 19.04 6.73 5.46
N ARG A 35 17.77 7.08 5.34
CA ARG A 35 17.20 8.32 5.90
C ARG A 35 16.56 8.14 7.27
N TRP A 36 16.63 6.97 7.88
CA TRP A 36 15.98 6.66 9.17
C TRP A 36 16.26 7.70 10.27
N PRO A 37 17.51 8.18 10.48
CA PRO A 37 17.80 9.18 11.52
C PRO A 37 17.11 10.53 11.26
N THR A 38 16.89 10.87 10.00
CA THR A 38 16.30 12.15 9.56
C THR A 38 14.80 12.08 9.31
N LEU A 39 14.23 10.87 9.29
CA LEU A 39 12.84 10.65 8.92
C LEU A 39 11.92 11.03 10.08
N GLN A 40 10.92 11.87 9.80
CA GLN A 40 9.94 12.24 10.82
C GLN A 40 9.19 10.99 11.32
N PRO A 41 8.82 10.94 12.62
CA PRO A 41 8.12 9.79 13.19
C PRO A 41 6.84 9.40 12.43
N VAL A 42 6.17 10.38 11.82
CA VAL A 42 4.96 10.21 11.00
C VAL A 42 5.17 9.28 9.81
N TYR A 43 6.38 9.25 9.23
CA TYR A 43 6.68 8.46 8.02
C TYR A 43 7.39 7.13 8.31
N ARG A 44 7.80 6.89 9.56
CA ARG A 44 8.39 5.60 9.98
C ARG A 44 7.48 4.39 9.71
N PRO A 45 6.14 4.47 9.84
CA PRO A 45 5.26 3.36 9.47
C PRO A 45 5.42 2.90 8.02
N LEU A 46 5.78 3.79 7.10
CA LEU A 46 6.03 3.42 5.70
C LEU A 46 7.28 2.56 5.52
N VAL A 47 8.31 2.79 6.34
CA VAL A 47 9.50 1.92 6.33
C VAL A 47 9.14 0.53 6.84
N TRP A 48 8.33 0.44 7.90
CA TRP A 48 7.84 -0.83 8.42
C TRP A 48 6.93 -1.55 7.44
N LEU A 49 6.08 -0.83 6.71
CA LEU A 49 5.28 -1.38 5.62
C LEU A 49 6.17 -2.07 4.58
N VAL A 50 7.16 -1.35 4.06
CA VAL A 50 8.02 -1.87 2.99
C VAL A 50 8.87 -3.04 3.49
N LEU A 51 9.39 -2.95 4.72
CA LEU A 51 10.21 -3.99 5.32
C LEU A 51 9.38 -5.25 5.65
N ILE A 52 8.35 -5.10 6.48
CA ILE A 52 7.61 -6.22 7.03
C ILE A 52 6.62 -6.78 6.00
N SER A 53 5.74 -5.94 5.45
CA SER A 53 4.72 -6.40 4.51
C SER A 53 5.32 -6.73 3.15
N GLY A 54 6.17 -5.84 2.61
CA GLY A 54 6.80 -6.02 1.31
C GLY A 54 7.90 -7.09 1.31
N CYS A 55 9.01 -6.83 2.00
CA CYS A 55 10.20 -7.67 1.91
C CYS A 55 10.08 -8.99 2.68
N VAL A 56 9.56 -8.96 3.92
CA VAL A 56 9.50 -10.15 4.78
C VAL A 56 8.33 -11.04 4.38
N PHE A 57 7.08 -10.56 4.44
CA PHE A 57 5.90 -11.39 4.17
C PHE A 57 5.74 -11.71 2.68
N ASN A 58 5.58 -10.69 1.82
CA ASN A 58 5.35 -10.89 0.39
C ASN A 58 6.59 -11.38 -0.37
N GLY A 59 7.80 -11.06 0.11
CA GLY A 59 9.06 -11.50 -0.49
C GLY A 59 9.55 -12.83 0.10
N VAL A 60 10.37 -12.73 1.14
CA VAL A 60 11.16 -13.85 1.67
C VAL A 60 10.29 -15.00 2.17
N LEU A 61 9.31 -14.73 3.03
CA LEU A 61 8.49 -15.79 3.64
C LEU A 61 7.53 -16.43 2.65
N ALA A 62 6.91 -15.65 1.75
CA ALA A 62 6.08 -16.21 0.70
C ALA A 62 6.90 -17.10 -0.27
N GLU A 63 8.13 -16.70 -0.62
CA GLU A 63 8.98 -17.52 -1.50
C GLU A 63 9.48 -18.79 -0.80
N LEU A 64 9.91 -18.66 0.46
CA LEU A 64 10.31 -19.81 1.28
C LEU A 64 9.13 -20.75 1.51
N GLY A 65 7.94 -20.23 1.81
CA GLY A 65 6.76 -21.05 2.01
C GLY A 65 6.35 -21.80 0.76
N ARG A 66 6.49 -21.18 -0.42
CA ARG A 66 6.27 -21.84 -1.70
C ARG A 66 7.24 -23.01 -1.93
N HIS A 67 8.51 -22.84 -1.59
CA HIS A 67 9.54 -23.87 -1.81
C HIS A 67 9.55 -24.97 -0.75
N VAL A 68 9.35 -24.63 0.52
CA VAL A 68 9.49 -25.55 1.65
C VAL A 68 8.16 -26.24 1.97
N TRP A 69 7.07 -25.48 2.07
CA TRP A 69 5.75 -25.99 2.47
C TRP A 69 4.79 -26.20 1.30
N HIS A 70 5.21 -25.85 0.08
CA HIS A 70 4.33 -25.82 -1.09
C HIS A 70 3.07 -24.97 -0.87
N ASN A 71 3.15 -24.04 0.09
CA ASN A 71 2.07 -23.16 0.48
C ASN A 71 2.64 -21.83 0.97
N ASN A 72 2.23 -20.76 0.31
CA ASN A 72 2.61 -19.39 0.64
C ASN A 72 1.40 -18.52 1.03
N ILE A 73 0.19 -19.08 1.05
CA ILE A 73 -1.06 -18.35 1.24
C ILE A 73 -1.01 -17.58 2.57
N ILE A 74 -0.70 -18.26 3.68
CA ILE A 74 -0.63 -17.63 5.01
C ILE A 74 0.28 -16.39 5.03
N PHE A 75 1.44 -16.44 4.36
CA PHE A 75 2.34 -15.30 4.33
C PHE A 75 1.81 -14.15 3.48
N LEU A 76 1.12 -14.44 2.39
CA LEU A 76 0.43 -13.43 1.59
C LEU A 76 -0.70 -12.77 2.38
N GLN A 77 -1.50 -13.56 3.12
CA GLN A 77 -2.56 -13.04 3.99
C GLN A 77 -2.01 -12.11 5.08
N LEU A 78 -0.93 -12.54 5.75
CA LEU A 78 -0.24 -11.70 6.74
C LEU A 78 0.37 -10.45 6.11
N GLY A 79 0.86 -10.56 4.86
CA GLY A 79 1.29 -9.42 4.05
C GLY A 79 0.16 -8.40 3.88
N THR A 80 -1.01 -8.84 3.44
CA THR A 80 -2.22 -8.01 3.27
C THR A 80 -2.65 -7.30 4.56
N VAL A 81 -2.73 -8.05 5.67
CA VAL A 81 -3.12 -7.49 6.97
C VAL A 81 -2.10 -6.45 7.44
N THR A 82 -0.82 -6.80 7.42
CA THR A 82 0.23 -5.88 7.89
C THR A 82 0.34 -4.65 7.01
N GLU A 83 0.18 -4.78 5.69
CA GLU A 83 0.20 -3.65 4.76
C GLU A 83 -0.92 -2.66 5.07
N THR A 84 -2.13 -3.18 5.27
CA THR A 84 -3.31 -2.38 5.63
C THR A 84 -3.12 -1.67 6.97
N LEU A 85 -2.56 -2.36 7.97
CA LEU A 85 -2.31 -1.78 9.29
C LEU A 85 -1.21 -0.71 9.27
N PHE A 86 -0.11 -0.93 8.54
CA PHE A 86 0.97 0.06 8.45
C PHE A 86 0.57 1.29 7.63
N LEU A 87 -0.18 1.14 6.53
CA LEU A 87 -0.78 2.28 5.83
C LEU A 87 -1.78 3.00 6.72
N GLY A 88 -2.67 2.26 7.38
CA GLY A 88 -3.61 2.81 8.34
C GLY A 88 -2.91 3.62 9.43
N TRP A 89 -1.78 3.13 9.95
CA TRP A 89 -0.97 3.84 10.92
C TRP A 89 -0.35 5.13 10.35
N ALA A 90 0.18 5.09 9.13
CA ALA A 90 0.67 6.30 8.44
C ALA A 90 -0.46 7.35 8.28
N TYR A 91 -1.63 6.94 7.81
CA TYR A 91 -2.80 7.81 7.65
C TYR A 91 -3.34 8.35 8.98
N PHE A 92 -3.27 7.55 10.05
CA PHE A 92 -3.70 8.00 11.38
C PHE A 92 -2.90 9.22 11.84
N HIS A 93 -1.59 9.25 11.55
CA HIS A 93 -0.75 10.41 11.85
C HIS A 93 -0.94 11.56 10.85
N ALA A 94 -1.32 11.26 9.61
CA ALA A 94 -1.58 12.27 8.58
C ALA A 94 -2.92 13.03 8.77
N PHE A 95 -3.93 12.38 9.37
CA PHE A 95 -5.18 13.06 9.68
C PHE A 95 -5.00 14.06 10.83
N HIS A 96 -5.47 15.29 10.62
CA HIS A 96 -5.46 16.32 11.67
C HIS A 96 -6.71 16.23 12.55
N SER A 97 -7.85 15.81 11.98
CA SER A 97 -9.12 15.74 12.72
C SER A 97 -9.23 14.49 13.60
N VAL A 98 -9.66 14.68 14.85
CA VAL A 98 -9.95 13.56 15.78
C VAL A 98 -11.06 12.65 15.23
N ARG A 99 -12.05 13.24 14.55
CA ARG A 99 -13.13 12.49 13.90
C ARG A 99 -12.59 11.58 12.80
N GLY A 100 -11.72 12.09 11.91
CA GLY A 100 -11.09 11.29 10.86
C GLY A 100 -10.29 10.11 11.42
N ARG A 101 -9.50 10.34 12.48
CA ARG A 101 -8.76 9.29 13.19
C ARG A 101 -9.67 8.20 13.79
N ARG A 102 -10.79 8.59 14.42
CA ARG A 102 -11.74 7.61 14.98
C ARG A 102 -12.43 6.80 13.90
N VAL A 103 -12.84 7.44 12.80
CA VAL A 103 -13.44 6.75 11.65
C VAL A 103 -12.45 5.76 11.04
N LEU A 104 -11.19 6.16 10.87
CA LEU A 104 -10.13 5.27 10.39
C LEU A 104 -9.94 4.06 11.32
N LEU A 105 -9.86 4.26 12.63
CA LEU A 105 -9.73 3.15 13.59
C LEU A 105 -10.94 2.20 13.55
N ALA A 106 -12.16 2.74 13.45
CA ALA A 106 -13.36 1.92 13.30
C ALA A 106 -13.34 1.13 11.98
N ALA A 107 -12.88 1.74 10.89
CA ALA A 107 -12.78 1.10 9.59
C ALA A 107 -11.68 0.03 9.55
N LEU A 108 -10.54 0.25 10.22
CA LEU A 108 -9.51 -0.78 10.43
C LEU A 108 -10.02 -1.94 11.28
N GLY A 109 -10.80 -1.64 12.34
CA GLY A 109 -11.46 -2.67 13.14
C GLY A 109 -12.44 -3.51 12.32
N LEU A 110 -13.22 -2.88 11.44
CA LEU A 110 -14.11 -3.58 10.51
C LEU A 110 -13.33 -4.44 9.52
N PHE A 111 -12.23 -3.93 8.95
CA PHE A 111 -11.34 -4.71 8.07
C PHE A 111 -10.79 -5.95 8.78
N LEU A 112 -10.29 -5.81 10.00
CA LEU A 112 -9.80 -6.94 10.79
C LEU A 112 -10.90 -7.96 11.07
N LEU A 113 -12.13 -7.50 11.34
CA LEU A 113 -13.27 -8.38 11.48
C LEU A 113 -13.56 -9.14 10.17
N THR A 114 -13.52 -8.47 9.02
CA THR A 114 -13.67 -9.13 7.70
C THR A 114 -12.60 -10.18 7.48
N TYR A 115 -11.33 -9.87 7.78
CA TYR A 115 -10.23 -10.83 7.69
C TYR A 115 -10.45 -12.06 8.59
N LEU A 116 -10.82 -11.85 9.86
CA LEU A 116 -11.08 -12.95 10.79
C LEU A 116 -12.29 -13.79 10.34
N LEU A 117 -13.36 -13.16 9.87
CA LEU A 117 -14.54 -13.88 9.37
C LEU A 117 -14.19 -14.71 8.13
N GLU A 118 -13.41 -14.17 7.19
CA GLU A 118 -13.00 -14.95 6.02
C GLU A 118 -12.06 -16.10 6.38
N ALA A 119 -11.07 -15.85 7.24
CA ALA A 119 -10.06 -16.81 7.65
C ALA A 119 -10.60 -17.95 8.55
N PHE A 120 -11.70 -17.73 9.29
CA PHE A 120 -12.27 -18.72 10.21
C PHE A 120 -13.64 -19.27 9.79
N ALA A 121 -14.47 -18.49 9.10
CA ALA A 121 -15.86 -18.88 8.81
C ALA A 121 -16.10 -19.26 7.34
N ILE A 122 -15.32 -18.71 6.40
CA ILE A 122 -15.53 -18.93 4.95
C ILE A 122 -14.52 -19.94 4.40
N HIS A 123 -13.24 -19.72 4.68
CA HIS A 123 -12.16 -20.57 4.18
C HIS A 123 -11.36 -21.19 5.32
N SER A 124 -10.73 -22.34 5.07
CA SER A 124 -9.68 -22.84 5.96
C SER A 124 -8.43 -21.97 5.80
N PHE A 125 -7.80 -21.62 6.92
CA PHE A 125 -6.62 -20.74 7.05
C PHE A 125 -5.46 -21.01 6.07
N SER A 126 -5.42 -22.19 5.44
CA SER A 126 -4.34 -22.64 4.56
C SER A 126 -4.73 -22.84 3.08
N GLN A 127 -6.00 -22.65 2.69
CA GLN A 127 -6.49 -23.01 1.35
C GLN A 127 -7.39 -21.95 0.67
N GLY A 128 -7.81 -20.90 1.39
CA GLY A 128 -8.73 -19.88 0.85
C GLY A 128 -8.08 -18.85 -0.06
N GLN A 129 -8.82 -18.43 -1.10
CA GLN A 129 -8.57 -17.15 -1.77
C GLN A 129 -9.23 -16.04 -0.93
N ASP A 130 -8.44 -15.05 -0.49
CA ASP A 130 -8.86 -13.95 0.39
C ASP A 130 -9.55 -12.81 -0.35
N THR A 131 -10.51 -13.17 -1.21
CA THR A 131 -11.20 -12.22 -2.08
C THR A 131 -11.88 -11.12 -1.28
N TYR A 132 -12.58 -11.45 -0.19
CA TYR A 132 -13.31 -10.46 0.60
C TYR A 132 -12.38 -9.52 1.34
N THR A 133 -11.27 -10.04 1.88
CA THR A 133 -10.24 -9.27 2.57
C THR A 133 -9.55 -8.31 1.61
N HIS A 134 -9.20 -8.74 0.40
CA HIS A 134 -8.60 -7.85 -0.61
C HIS A 134 -9.57 -6.76 -1.09
N VAL A 135 -10.85 -7.10 -1.25
CA VAL A 135 -11.89 -6.11 -1.56
C VAL A 135 -12.05 -5.10 -0.43
N ALA A 136 -12.13 -5.56 0.82
CA ALA A 136 -12.24 -4.71 1.99
C ALA A 136 -11.01 -3.80 2.17
N GLN A 137 -9.80 -4.34 2.01
CA GLN A 137 -8.55 -3.59 1.99
C GLN A 137 -8.59 -2.49 0.94
N SER A 138 -8.96 -2.84 -0.30
CA SER A 138 -8.93 -1.90 -1.42
C SER A 138 -9.92 -0.75 -1.21
N ILE A 139 -11.15 -1.07 -0.79
CA ILE A 139 -12.17 -0.06 -0.47
C ILE A 139 -11.69 0.85 0.66
N LEU A 140 -11.17 0.26 1.75
CA LEU A 140 -10.69 1.00 2.91
C LEU A 140 -9.56 1.97 2.53
N LEU A 141 -8.51 1.49 1.86
CA LEU A 141 -7.32 2.28 1.58
C LEU A 141 -7.59 3.35 0.51
N VAL A 142 -8.42 3.05 -0.49
CA VAL A 142 -8.88 4.06 -1.45
C VAL A 142 -9.71 5.13 -0.75
N ALA A 143 -10.68 4.74 0.10
CA ALA A 143 -11.53 5.70 0.82
C ALA A 143 -10.71 6.61 1.75
N VAL A 144 -9.72 6.05 2.44
CA VAL A 144 -8.82 6.79 3.34
C VAL A 144 -7.92 7.75 2.55
N ALA A 145 -7.37 7.32 1.42
CA ALA A 145 -6.58 8.18 0.54
C ALA A 145 -7.41 9.35 -0.02
N VAL A 146 -8.66 9.10 -0.43
CA VAL A 146 -9.59 10.14 -0.87
C VAL A 146 -9.94 11.11 0.26
N ALA A 147 -10.22 10.61 1.46
CA ALA A 147 -10.48 11.45 2.63
C ALA A 147 -9.27 12.32 3.00
N TYR A 148 -8.05 11.82 2.81
CA TYR A 148 -6.83 12.60 2.98
C TYR A 148 -6.72 13.73 1.93
N PHE A 149 -7.08 13.47 0.67
CA PHE A 149 -7.15 14.54 -0.35
C PHE A 149 -8.20 15.59 -0.02
N GLU A 150 -9.38 15.18 0.45
CA GLU A 150 -10.42 16.11 0.90
C GLU A 150 -9.92 17.02 2.04
N GLN A 151 -9.23 16.45 3.03
CA GLN A 151 -8.61 17.24 4.10
C GLN A 151 -7.58 18.24 3.53
N THR A 152 -6.70 17.76 2.65
CA THR A 152 -5.62 18.56 2.05
C THR A 152 -6.15 19.69 1.18
N LEU A 153 -7.29 19.51 0.50
CA LEU A 153 -7.91 20.56 -0.31
C LEU A 153 -8.62 21.62 0.54
N ARG A 154 -9.14 21.24 1.72
CA ARG A 154 -9.82 22.16 2.64
C ARG A 154 -8.84 23.01 3.45
N GLU A 155 -7.70 22.42 3.80
CA GLU A 155 -6.61 23.13 4.45
C GLU A 155 -5.80 23.82 3.35
N LEU A 156 -5.92 25.15 3.21
CA LEU A 156 -5.11 25.97 2.28
C LEU A 156 -3.62 25.95 2.67
N ARG A 157 -3.00 24.77 2.65
CA ARG A 157 -1.58 24.59 2.94
C ARG A 157 -0.79 25.21 1.80
N ASN A 158 0.02 26.21 2.14
CA ASN A 158 0.95 26.87 1.23
C ASN A 158 2.20 25.99 0.94
N ILE A 159 2.00 24.67 0.87
CA ILE A 159 3.02 23.67 0.58
C ILE A 159 2.73 23.15 -0.83
N ALA A 160 3.74 23.11 -1.70
CA ALA A 160 3.59 22.46 -2.99
C ALA A 160 3.16 21.00 -2.77
N LEU A 161 1.95 20.60 -3.22
CA LEU A 161 1.40 19.25 -3.00
C LEU A 161 2.35 18.15 -3.47
N SER A 162 3.15 18.43 -4.50
CA SER A 162 4.19 17.54 -5.02
C SER A 162 5.38 17.32 -4.07
N GLN A 163 5.41 17.97 -2.92
CA GLN A 163 6.41 17.76 -1.87
C GLN A 163 5.82 17.16 -0.60
N ASP A 164 4.49 16.97 -0.51
CA ASP A 164 3.88 16.29 0.63
C ASP A 164 4.02 14.76 0.47
N PRO A 165 4.76 14.08 1.35
CA PRO A 165 4.93 12.63 1.26
C PRO A 165 3.63 11.84 1.31
N MET A 166 2.64 12.29 2.11
CA MET A 166 1.37 11.57 2.23
C MET A 166 0.47 11.79 1.02
N PHE A 167 0.65 12.89 0.30
CA PHE A 167 0.03 13.07 -1.01
C PHE A 167 0.55 12.02 -1.99
N MET A 168 1.88 11.80 -2.05
CA MET A 168 2.48 10.76 -2.90
C MET A 168 2.00 9.35 -2.54
N VAL A 169 1.98 9.02 -1.25
CA VAL A 169 1.45 7.75 -0.75
C VAL A 169 0.00 7.56 -1.20
N SER A 170 -0.83 8.60 -1.11
CA SER A 170 -2.25 8.54 -1.49
C SER A 170 -2.46 8.35 -2.99
N VAL A 171 -1.68 9.02 -3.84
CA VAL A 171 -1.72 8.80 -5.29
C VAL A 171 -1.36 7.34 -5.62
N GLY A 172 -0.25 6.83 -5.07
CA GLY A 172 0.17 5.45 -5.28
C GLY A 172 -0.87 4.45 -4.79
N THR A 173 -1.42 4.68 -3.59
CA THR A 173 -2.44 3.84 -2.95
C THR A 173 -3.69 3.74 -3.82
N ILE A 174 -4.21 4.87 -4.31
CA ILE A 174 -5.41 4.87 -5.17
C ILE A 174 -5.13 4.12 -6.47
N LEU A 175 -4.01 4.41 -7.14
CA LEU A 175 -3.67 3.75 -8.40
C LEU A 175 -3.52 2.23 -8.24
N TYR A 176 -2.84 1.79 -7.19
CA TYR A 176 -2.64 0.37 -6.93
C TYR A 176 -3.96 -0.31 -6.56
N TYR A 177 -4.58 0.08 -5.44
CA TYR A 177 -5.73 -0.66 -4.91
C TYR A 177 -6.98 -0.56 -5.77
N ALA A 178 -7.23 0.60 -6.41
CA ALA A 178 -8.34 0.68 -7.36
C ALA A 178 -8.05 -0.12 -8.64
N GLY A 179 -6.80 -0.10 -9.11
CA GLY A 179 -6.39 -0.82 -10.32
C GLY A 179 -6.33 -2.34 -10.16
N THR A 180 -6.03 -2.83 -8.95
CA THR A 180 -5.95 -4.27 -8.65
C THR A 180 -7.27 -4.85 -8.13
N LEU A 181 -8.26 -4.03 -7.78
CA LEU A 181 -9.55 -4.51 -7.26
C LEU A 181 -10.20 -5.55 -8.18
N MET A 182 -10.20 -5.27 -9.49
CA MET A 182 -10.77 -6.18 -10.49
C MET A 182 -9.99 -7.49 -10.60
N VAL A 183 -8.68 -7.48 -10.33
CA VAL A 183 -7.83 -8.69 -10.32
C VAL A 183 -8.35 -9.67 -9.30
N PHE A 184 -8.53 -9.22 -8.06
CA PHE A 184 -9.00 -10.09 -6.97
C PHE A 184 -10.46 -10.52 -7.15
N VAL A 185 -11.33 -9.63 -7.62
CA VAL A 185 -12.76 -9.96 -7.82
C VAL A 185 -12.94 -10.99 -8.94
N LEU A 186 -12.16 -10.92 -10.01
CA LEU A 186 -12.30 -11.80 -11.18
C LEU A 186 -11.43 -13.05 -11.11
N GLU A 187 -10.54 -13.18 -10.14
CA GLU A 187 -9.64 -14.33 -10.02
C GLU A 187 -10.40 -15.66 -9.98
N GLY A 188 -11.44 -15.77 -9.14
CA GLY A 188 -12.28 -16.97 -9.03
C GLY A 188 -13.03 -17.31 -10.33
N PRO A 189 -13.85 -16.40 -10.88
CA PRO A 189 -14.58 -16.64 -12.12
C PRO A 189 -13.70 -16.97 -13.34
N LEU A 190 -12.45 -16.51 -13.35
CA LEU A 190 -11.53 -16.67 -14.48
C LEU A 190 -10.57 -17.84 -14.34
N GLN A 191 -10.70 -18.72 -13.33
CA GLN A 191 -9.81 -19.87 -13.14
C GLN A 191 -9.70 -20.79 -14.37
N SER A 192 -10.73 -20.83 -15.22
CA SER A 192 -10.73 -21.59 -16.48
C SER A 192 -10.00 -20.89 -17.64
N GLN A 193 -9.55 -19.66 -17.45
CA GLN A 193 -8.89 -18.80 -18.46
C GLN A 193 -7.51 -18.35 -17.96
N PRO A 194 -6.51 -19.25 -17.93
CA PRO A 194 -5.21 -18.99 -17.30
C PRO A 194 -4.46 -17.80 -17.93
N ASP A 195 -4.57 -17.61 -19.25
CA ASP A 195 -3.90 -16.51 -19.94
C ASP A 195 -4.43 -15.14 -19.49
N LEU A 196 -5.74 -15.05 -19.22
CA LEU A 196 -6.36 -13.83 -18.74
C LEU A 196 -5.94 -13.54 -17.29
N ILE A 197 -5.92 -14.56 -16.43
CA ILE A 197 -5.41 -14.44 -15.05
C ILE A 197 -3.97 -13.91 -15.04
N TRP A 198 -3.08 -14.51 -15.83
CA TRP A 198 -1.67 -14.06 -15.88
C TRP A 198 -1.53 -12.64 -16.41
N THR A 199 -2.35 -12.24 -17.37
CA THR A 199 -2.40 -10.85 -17.86
C THR A 199 -2.81 -9.89 -16.75
N MET A 200 -3.81 -10.24 -15.94
CA MET A 200 -4.27 -9.44 -14.81
C MET A 200 -3.18 -9.32 -13.72
N TYR A 201 -2.46 -10.39 -13.43
CA TYR A 201 -1.32 -10.35 -12.52
C TYR A 201 -0.17 -9.48 -13.05
N ILE A 202 0.12 -9.50 -14.36
CA ILE A 202 1.11 -8.59 -14.96
C ILE A 202 0.72 -7.13 -14.73
N ILE A 203 -0.55 -6.78 -14.89
CA ILE A 203 -1.06 -5.43 -14.58
C ILE A 203 -0.84 -5.11 -13.10
N GLN A 204 -1.17 -6.03 -12.20
CA GLN A 204 -0.91 -5.86 -10.77
C GLN A 204 0.58 -5.62 -10.48
N PHE A 205 1.48 -6.37 -11.12
CA PHE A 205 2.93 -6.20 -10.95
C PHE A 205 3.41 -4.82 -11.43
N ILE A 206 2.88 -4.31 -12.54
CA ILE A 206 3.16 -2.94 -13.00
C ILE A 206 2.70 -1.91 -11.96
N LEU A 207 1.46 -2.05 -11.47
CA LEU A 207 0.90 -1.14 -10.47
C LEU A 207 1.69 -1.20 -9.15
N LEU A 208 2.19 -2.37 -8.77
CA LEU A 208 3.04 -2.54 -7.59
C LEU A 208 4.38 -1.79 -7.75
N ILE A 209 5.01 -1.87 -8.92
CA ILE A 209 6.23 -1.11 -9.23
C ILE A 209 5.95 0.39 -9.10
N VAL A 210 4.84 0.86 -9.66
CA VAL A 210 4.40 2.26 -9.56
C VAL A 210 4.18 2.66 -8.10
N LEU A 211 3.51 1.83 -7.30
CA LEU A 211 3.32 2.06 -5.86
C LEU A 211 4.67 2.21 -5.13
N ASN A 212 5.63 1.32 -5.42
CA ASN A 212 6.96 1.38 -4.83
C ASN A 212 7.75 2.63 -5.23
N CYS A 213 7.53 3.16 -6.44
CA CYS A 213 8.04 4.47 -6.83
C CYS A 213 7.45 5.59 -5.96
N PHE A 214 6.14 5.58 -5.70
CA PHE A 214 5.50 6.56 -4.82
C PHE A 214 5.98 6.46 -3.36
N TYR A 215 6.15 5.25 -2.83
CA TYR A 215 6.76 5.05 -1.50
C TYR A 215 8.19 5.56 -1.45
N SER A 216 8.97 5.34 -2.51
CA SER A 216 10.35 5.84 -2.61
C SER A 216 10.39 7.36 -2.57
N LEU A 217 9.52 8.02 -3.34
CA LEU A 217 9.42 9.48 -3.34
C LEU A 217 8.93 10.01 -1.98
N ALA A 218 7.92 9.39 -1.38
CA ALA A 218 7.42 9.78 -0.06
C ALA A 218 8.52 9.70 1.02
N LEU A 219 9.26 8.60 1.07
CA LEU A 219 10.36 8.43 2.02
C LEU A 219 11.54 9.37 1.72
N TRP A 220 11.75 9.74 0.47
CA TRP A 220 12.75 10.73 0.09
C TRP A 220 12.42 12.13 0.60
N TYR A 221 11.15 12.56 0.46
CA TYR A 221 10.69 13.88 0.89
C TYR A 221 10.30 13.95 2.38
N GLY A 222 10.12 12.81 3.06
CA GLY A 222 9.70 12.70 4.47
C GLY A 222 10.64 13.32 5.52
N HIS A 223 11.75 13.92 5.11
CA HIS A 223 12.62 14.69 6.02
C HIS A 223 12.23 16.18 6.11
N ARG A 224 11.57 16.73 5.08
CA ARG A 224 11.31 18.17 4.99
C ARG A 224 10.23 18.55 6.00
N GLN A 225 10.59 19.34 7.01
CA GLN A 225 9.58 20.05 7.80
C GLN A 225 8.92 21.10 6.89
N PRO A 226 7.60 21.30 6.95
CA PRO A 226 7.04 22.58 6.55
C PRO A 226 7.80 23.64 7.33
N ALA A 227 8.42 24.60 6.66
CA ALA A 227 9.04 25.72 7.35
C ALA A 227 7.99 26.29 8.33
N PRO A 228 8.35 26.57 9.60
CA PRO A 228 7.44 27.29 10.48
C PRO A 228 6.99 28.53 9.72
N GLU A 229 5.68 28.73 9.61
CA GLU A 229 5.10 29.95 9.06
C GLU A 229 5.78 31.11 9.80
N GLN A 230 6.71 31.79 9.12
CA GLN A 230 7.32 33.00 9.66
C GLN A 230 6.17 33.99 9.71
N LEU A 231 5.51 34.07 10.87
CA LEU A 231 4.61 35.16 11.19
C LEU A 231 5.37 36.44 10.84
N PRO A 232 4.84 37.31 9.95
CA PRO A 232 5.51 38.55 9.64
C PRO A 232 5.80 39.27 10.96
N GLU A 233 7.07 39.53 11.20
CA GLU A 233 7.61 40.20 12.38
C GLU A 233 7.21 41.68 12.35
N ILE A 234 5.90 41.97 12.43
CA ILE A 234 5.36 43.32 12.38
C ILE A 234 4.15 43.39 13.32
N TRP A 235 4.43 43.50 14.61
CA TRP A 235 3.56 44.26 15.50
C TRP A 235 4.41 45.03 16.51
N PRO A 236 4.50 46.37 16.44
CA PRO A 236 5.25 47.12 17.43
C PRO A 236 4.55 47.04 18.80
N PRO A 237 5.32 47.15 19.91
CA PRO A 237 4.74 47.26 21.24
C PRO A 237 3.83 48.49 21.29
N ARG A 238 2.54 48.28 21.61
CA ARG A 238 1.64 49.39 21.94
C ARG A 238 2.12 49.97 23.27
N HIS A 239 2.87 51.06 23.20
CA HIS A 239 3.03 51.98 24.33
C HIS A 239 1.80 52.88 24.39
N LEU A 240 0.85 52.54 25.26
CA LEU A 240 -0.09 53.48 25.88
C LEU A 240 -0.38 53.00 27.30
#